data_AF-A0A662GL57-F1
#
_entry.id   AF-A0A662GL57-F1
#
_cell.length_a   1.000
_cell.length_b   1.000
_cell.length_c   1.000
_cell.angle_alpha   90.00
_cell.angle_beta   90.00
_cell.angle_gamma   90.00
#
_symmetry.space_group_name_H-M   'P 1'
#
loop_
_entity.id
_entity.type
_entity.pdbx_description
1 polymer ?
#
loop_
_entity_poly.entity_id
_entity_poly.type
_entity_poly.pdbx_seq_one_letter_code
_entity_poly.pdbx_strand_id
1 'polypeptide(L)'
;MASRNPLRGLLSRKLRSLIKTLEEDVGFFGRSRIHVWRGIFTILDELLLENIPIESFLDKIKDLSMQLMLPKEKAISLGHLAYYYRRIGKNDTARNLLVSAINLAYQIHDIEERYHVLATIADYAFRSEYIDLGEKIVDMVLNESSSLDTLSRVFIISKLGKALARYDVGRGDSLVSLALSLAEKCEYTEDIAKGLMRTARTLVEISKDNENVRIAKNWVGKALRALESLDFESQVKVLTEVIGDIFIVSANKAFQIINDVIYSTRSDRFGIEILVKALESAALVKAEDIISRILDVLWIRLQRTTMLNNLEKLSLISHFESFNRFLDTYRADFVARRLSEMLGNAINSVKTDADFDNMLDAIRWYAELNLHDAYVHFMVLLNSKYKNRLEKNAVKKIIEIYKRFTNVFPEAILNETKMIYKTVVRRRENYMYQMIPEMLDIIVTLDNEYDIIVRDSIKLGDLMENKHDRILYLSRIAAALFASNSIWASELLDYCLEEMEELEDIAKAQTLVEISEIISDKNPQKGKELLRNAIRVLEKQHNSQKAAKLLLMISQKMREIFEDPSWARQIEMLAREIQRKSIGGKNKDNN
;
A
#
# COMPACT_ATOMS: atom_id res chain seq x y z
N MET A 1 -23.25 19.57 45.93
CA MET A 1 -21.99 19.06 45.34
C MET A 1 -22.01 17.53 45.35
N ALA A 2 -22.91 16.93 44.57
CA ALA A 2 -23.18 15.49 44.61
C ALA A 2 -22.59 14.79 43.36
N SER A 3 -21.85 13.70 43.63
CA SER A 3 -21.35 12.63 42.74
C SER A 3 -21.00 13.00 41.29
N ARG A 4 -19.72 13.29 41.04
CA ARG A 4 -19.13 13.18 39.68
C ARG A 4 -19.32 11.73 39.20
N ASN A 5 -20.02 11.58 38.08
CA ASN A 5 -20.45 10.32 37.47
C ASN A 5 -19.28 9.30 37.33
N PRO A 6 -19.34 8.10 37.96
CA PRO A 6 -18.27 7.09 37.95
C PRO A 6 -17.77 6.71 36.56
N LEU A 7 -18.66 6.80 35.56
CA LEU A 7 -18.37 6.56 34.15
C LEU A 7 -17.30 7.50 33.58
N ARG A 8 -17.21 8.75 34.06
CA ARG A 8 -16.22 9.73 33.58
C ARG A 8 -14.79 9.34 33.94
N GLY A 9 -14.62 8.85 35.17
CA GLY A 9 -13.34 8.34 35.66
C GLY A 9 -12.90 7.10 34.89
N LEU A 10 -13.86 6.22 34.56
CA LEU A 10 -13.61 5.00 33.78
C LEU A 10 -13.14 5.33 32.35
N LEU A 11 -13.89 6.18 31.63
CA LEU A 11 -13.54 6.58 30.25
C LEU A 11 -12.18 7.26 30.18
N SER A 12 -11.90 8.20 31.09
CA SER A 12 -10.60 8.89 31.14
C SER A 12 -9.45 7.93 31.44
N ARG A 13 -9.67 6.91 32.29
CA ARG A 13 -8.66 5.89 32.61
C ARG A 13 -8.41 4.98 31.42
N LYS A 14 -9.47 4.56 30.71
CA LYS A 14 -9.37 3.75 29.50
C LYS A 14 -8.64 4.51 28.38
N LEU A 15 -8.95 5.80 28.18
CA LEU A 15 -8.26 6.67 27.23
C LEU A 15 -6.76 6.78 27.54
N ARG A 16 -6.39 7.01 28.80
CA ARG A 16 -4.97 7.02 29.21
C ARG A 16 -4.26 5.71 28.92
N SER A 17 -4.93 4.58 29.15
CA SER A 17 -4.37 3.26 28.82
C SER A 17 -4.10 3.13 27.33
N LEU A 18 -5.05 3.53 26.48
CA LEU A 18 -4.88 3.48 25.03
C LEU A 18 -3.81 4.45 24.53
N ILE A 19 -3.73 5.65 25.10
CA ILE A 19 -2.67 6.62 24.76
C ILE A 19 -1.29 6.07 25.15
N LYS A 20 -1.18 5.37 26.29
CA LYS A 20 0.07 4.69 26.67
C LYS A 20 0.45 3.62 25.66
N THR A 21 -0.51 2.78 25.23
CA THR A 21 -0.28 1.79 24.18
C THR A 21 0.12 2.47 22.85
N LEU A 22 -0.51 3.58 22.50
CA LEU A 22 -0.15 4.36 21.33
C LEU A 22 1.28 4.92 21.42
N GLU A 23 1.68 5.40 22.60
CA GLU A 23 3.04 5.89 22.86
C GLU A 23 4.09 4.78 22.73
N GLU A 24 3.81 3.60 23.26
CA GLU A 24 4.67 2.42 23.11
C GLU A 24 4.77 1.97 21.64
N ASP A 25 3.64 1.90 20.94
CA ASP A 25 3.56 1.53 19.52
C ASP A 25 4.35 2.53 18.65
N VAL A 26 4.06 3.83 18.78
CA VAL A 26 4.70 4.88 17.97
C VAL A 26 6.18 5.00 18.30
N GLY A 27 6.56 4.96 19.58
CA GLY A 27 7.96 5.14 19.99
C GLY A 27 8.88 4.01 19.51
N PHE A 28 8.39 2.78 19.40
CA PHE A 28 9.21 1.65 18.98
C PHE A 28 9.03 1.28 17.50
N PHE A 29 7.82 1.45 16.94
CA PHE A 29 7.50 1.02 15.58
C PHE A 29 7.29 2.17 14.61
N GLY A 30 7.12 3.42 15.06
CA GLY A 30 6.80 4.55 14.20
C GLY A 30 5.39 4.50 13.60
N ARG A 31 4.52 3.62 14.11
CA ARG A 31 3.12 3.44 13.72
C ARG A 31 2.30 2.81 14.85
N SER A 32 0.97 2.75 14.71
CA SER A 32 0.11 1.98 15.63
C SER A 32 -0.96 1.15 14.90
N ARG A 33 -1.79 0.47 15.68
CA ARG A 33 -2.84 -0.45 15.22
C ARG A 33 -4.16 0.27 15.11
N ILE A 34 -4.95 -0.07 14.08
CA ILE A 34 -6.20 0.63 13.78
C ILE A 34 -7.22 0.60 14.94
N HIS A 35 -7.25 -0.48 15.72
CA HIS A 35 -8.19 -0.60 16.84
C HIS A 35 -7.79 0.26 18.06
N VAL A 36 -6.50 0.60 18.20
CA VAL A 36 -6.02 1.54 19.22
C VAL A 36 -6.50 2.94 18.87
N TRP A 37 -6.24 3.40 17.64
CA TRP A 37 -6.74 4.68 17.12
C TRP A 37 -8.26 4.79 17.22
N ARG A 38 -8.99 3.76 16.77
CA ARG A 38 -10.45 3.71 16.87
C ARG A 38 -10.91 3.83 18.32
N GLY A 39 -10.31 3.06 19.24
CA GLY A 39 -10.64 3.11 20.65
C GLY A 39 -10.43 4.49 21.26
N ILE A 40 -9.35 5.18 20.89
CA ILE A 40 -9.06 6.55 21.31
C ILE A 40 -10.15 7.49 20.82
N PHE A 41 -10.42 7.52 19.51
CA PHE A 41 -11.39 8.45 18.92
C PHE A 41 -12.83 8.18 19.38
N THR A 42 -13.22 6.91 19.53
CA THR A 42 -14.53 6.56 20.12
C THR A 42 -14.65 7.10 21.54
N ILE A 43 -13.63 6.96 22.39
CA ILE A 43 -13.70 7.54 23.75
C ILE A 43 -13.69 9.07 23.71
N LEU A 44 -12.94 9.69 22.79
CA LEU A 44 -12.95 11.15 22.64
C LEU A 44 -14.33 11.68 22.22
N ASP A 45 -15.04 10.98 21.33
CA ASP A 45 -16.43 11.32 20.96
C ASP A 45 -17.35 11.28 22.19
N GLU A 46 -17.27 10.23 23.00
CA GLU A 46 -18.05 10.11 24.25
C GLU A 46 -17.70 11.22 25.26
N LEU A 47 -16.41 11.55 25.41
CA LEU A 47 -15.97 12.62 26.29
C LEU A 47 -16.44 14.00 25.80
N LEU A 48 -16.44 14.24 24.47
CA LEU A 48 -16.98 15.46 23.88
C LEU A 48 -18.48 15.59 24.12
N LEU A 49 -19.26 14.51 23.93
CA LEU A 49 -20.70 14.50 24.20
C LEU A 49 -21.01 14.83 25.66
N GLU A 50 -20.19 14.35 26.59
CA GLU A 50 -20.29 14.62 28.02
C GLU A 50 -19.71 15.99 28.45
N ASN A 51 -19.25 16.81 27.50
CA ASN A 51 -18.58 18.10 27.74
C ASN A 51 -17.38 18.00 28.71
N ILE A 52 -16.63 16.91 28.64
CA ILE A 52 -15.41 16.70 29.43
C ILE A 52 -14.23 17.33 28.68
N PRO A 53 -13.37 18.14 29.35
CA PRO A 53 -12.19 18.70 28.70
C PRO A 53 -11.26 17.61 28.16
N ILE A 54 -10.96 17.67 26.85
CA ILE A 54 -10.08 16.71 26.16
C ILE A 54 -8.77 17.31 25.66
N GLU A 55 -8.56 18.62 25.81
CA GLU A 55 -7.41 19.35 25.22
C GLU A 55 -6.05 18.69 25.55
N SER A 56 -5.81 18.36 26.83
CA SER A 56 -4.55 17.69 27.23
C SER A 56 -4.34 16.32 26.58
N PHE A 57 -5.43 15.60 26.28
CA PHE A 57 -5.34 14.33 25.55
C PHE A 57 -5.03 14.58 24.07
N LEU A 58 -5.68 15.59 23.46
CA LEU A 58 -5.45 15.95 22.07
C LEU A 58 -4.02 16.44 21.82
N ASP A 59 -3.42 17.19 22.74
CA ASP A 59 -2.03 17.65 22.62
C ASP A 59 -1.08 16.44 22.60
N LYS A 60 -1.24 15.52 23.55
CA LYS A 60 -0.43 14.29 23.61
C LYS A 60 -0.62 13.41 22.37
N ILE A 61 -1.86 13.24 21.90
CA ILE A 61 -2.15 12.45 20.69
C ILE A 61 -1.55 13.12 19.45
N LYS A 62 -1.61 14.45 19.36
CA LYS A 62 -0.99 15.23 18.28
C LYS A 62 0.53 15.01 18.25
N ASP A 63 1.20 15.09 19.40
CA ASP A 63 2.65 14.87 19.47
C ASP A 63 3.03 13.46 19.00
N LEU A 64 2.24 12.45 19.35
CA LEU A 64 2.42 11.07 18.89
C LEU A 64 2.12 10.93 17.39
N SER A 65 1.05 11.56 16.89
CA SER A 65 0.73 11.59 15.47
C SER A 65 1.86 12.22 14.63
N MET A 66 2.54 13.24 15.15
CA MET A 66 3.67 13.87 14.47
C MET A 66 4.90 12.96 14.36
N GLN A 67 5.00 11.93 15.20
CA GLN A 67 6.09 10.93 15.18
C GLN A 67 5.78 9.74 14.27
N LEU A 68 4.57 9.63 13.71
CA LEU A 68 4.25 8.59 12.74
C LEU A 68 5.14 8.71 11.49
N MET A 69 5.67 7.56 11.06
CA MET A 69 6.56 7.43 9.91
C MET A 69 5.81 7.22 8.60
N LEU A 70 4.63 6.60 8.64
CA LEU A 70 3.87 6.30 7.42
C LEU A 70 3.01 7.51 7.01
N PRO A 71 3.19 8.08 5.79
CA PRO A 71 2.45 9.27 5.36
C PRO A 71 0.93 9.11 5.40
N LYS A 72 0.42 7.95 4.99
CA LYS A 72 -1.01 7.61 5.02
C LYS A 72 -1.58 7.67 6.44
N GLU A 73 -0.98 6.97 7.39
CA GLU A 73 -1.47 6.92 8.77
C GLU A 73 -1.37 8.30 9.43
N LYS A 74 -0.25 9.00 9.20
CA LYS A 74 -0.03 10.36 9.67
C LYS A 74 -1.11 11.30 9.16
N ALA A 75 -1.32 11.36 7.85
CA ALA A 75 -2.31 12.23 7.22
C ALA A 75 -3.73 11.98 7.76
N ILE A 76 -4.14 10.71 7.87
CA ILE A 76 -5.46 10.35 8.42
C ILE A 76 -5.58 10.76 9.89
N SER A 77 -4.55 10.53 10.71
CA SER A 77 -4.57 10.91 12.12
C SER A 77 -4.67 12.42 12.34
N LEU A 78 -3.97 13.22 11.52
CA LEU A 78 -4.05 14.69 11.55
C LEU A 78 -5.43 15.19 11.11
N GLY A 79 -6.05 14.55 10.12
CA GLY A 79 -7.44 14.85 9.71
C GLY A 79 -8.45 14.60 10.84
N HIS A 80 -8.34 13.47 11.54
CA HIS A 80 -9.12 13.20 12.74
C HIS A 80 -8.90 14.26 13.83
N LEU A 81 -7.64 14.56 14.15
CA LEU A 81 -7.32 15.56 15.17
C LEU A 81 -7.89 16.94 14.82
N ALA A 82 -7.84 17.35 13.56
CA ALA A 82 -8.41 18.61 13.12
C ALA A 82 -9.90 18.71 13.46
N TYR A 83 -10.67 17.64 13.28
CA TYR A 83 -12.06 17.59 13.73
C TYR A 83 -12.19 17.86 15.23
N TYR A 84 -11.42 17.17 16.09
CA TYR A 84 -11.52 17.40 17.53
C TYR A 84 -11.07 18.81 17.95
N TYR A 85 -9.98 19.33 17.39
CA TYR A 85 -9.52 20.70 17.67
C TYR A 85 -10.56 21.74 17.25
N ARG A 86 -11.24 21.54 16.12
CA ARG A 86 -12.37 22.38 15.70
C ARG A 86 -13.50 22.34 16.73
N ARG A 87 -13.87 21.16 17.22
CA ARG A 87 -14.95 20.98 18.22
C ARG A 87 -14.68 21.68 19.54
N ILE A 88 -13.42 21.83 19.94
CA ILE A 88 -13.02 22.57 21.15
C ILE A 88 -12.63 24.05 20.88
N GLY A 89 -12.92 24.57 19.68
CA GLY A 89 -12.75 25.99 19.34
C GLY A 89 -11.33 26.40 18.92
N LYS A 90 -10.40 25.47 18.72
CA LYS A 90 -9.01 25.73 18.29
C LYS A 90 -8.91 25.76 16.76
N ASN A 91 -9.53 26.76 16.15
CA ASN A 91 -9.73 26.84 14.70
C ASN A 91 -8.41 26.89 13.90
N ASP A 92 -7.43 27.67 14.34
CA ASP A 92 -6.15 27.79 13.60
C ASP A 92 -5.36 26.47 13.63
N THR A 93 -5.36 25.79 14.79
CA THR A 93 -4.72 24.48 14.94
C THR A 93 -5.38 23.45 14.04
N ALA A 94 -6.71 23.37 14.04
CA ALA A 94 -7.44 22.44 13.20
C ALA A 94 -7.20 22.68 11.70
N ARG A 95 -7.21 23.94 11.25
CA ARG A 95 -6.92 24.27 9.85
C ARG A 95 -5.50 23.86 9.46
N ASN A 96 -4.51 24.18 10.29
CA ASN A 96 -3.11 23.81 10.03
C ASN A 96 -2.89 22.29 9.97
N LEU A 97 -3.61 21.52 10.80
CA LEU A 97 -3.57 20.06 10.76
C LEU A 97 -4.13 19.51 9.45
N LEU A 98 -5.25 20.05 8.93
CA LEU A 98 -5.79 19.65 7.62
C LEU A 98 -4.83 19.99 6.47
N VAL A 99 -4.24 21.18 6.47
CA VAL A 99 -3.25 21.57 5.45
C VAL A 99 -2.06 20.61 5.49
N SER A 100 -1.57 20.27 6.69
CA SER A 100 -0.49 19.30 6.86
C SER A 100 -0.89 17.90 6.37
N ALA A 101 -2.12 17.46 6.64
CA ALA A 101 -2.64 16.18 6.17
C ALA A 101 -2.69 16.11 4.63
N ILE A 102 -3.13 17.19 3.96
CA ILE A 102 -3.14 17.28 2.49
C ILE A 102 -1.73 17.14 1.93
N ASN A 103 -0.77 17.88 2.49
CA ASN A 103 0.63 17.83 2.05
C ASN A 103 1.24 16.42 2.22
N LEU A 104 0.93 15.74 3.33
CA LEU A 104 1.36 14.36 3.56
C LEU A 104 0.71 13.37 2.61
N ALA A 105 -0.56 13.56 2.24
CA ALA A 105 -1.23 12.71 1.26
C ALA A 105 -0.50 12.73 -0.09
N TYR A 106 0.03 13.89 -0.50
CA TYR A 106 0.83 14.02 -1.72
C TYR A 106 2.18 13.29 -1.69
N GLN A 107 2.67 12.91 -0.51
CA GLN A 107 3.86 12.06 -0.38
C GLN A 107 3.56 10.57 -0.62
N ILE A 108 2.28 10.18 -0.71
CA ILE A 108 1.90 8.80 -1.02
C ILE A 108 2.13 8.55 -2.51
N HIS A 109 3.02 7.60 -2.85
CA HIS A 109 3.39 7.30 -4.23
C HIS A 109 2.28 6.63 -5.03
N ASP A 110 1.55 5.71 -4.41
CA ASP A 110 0.40 5.06 -5.03
C ASP A 110 -0.72 6.10 -5.24
N ILE A 111 -1.03 6.39 -6.50
CA ILE A 111 -1.94 7.48 -6.88
C ILE A 111 -3.38 7.18 -6.44
N GLU A 112 -3.80 5.92 -6.52
CA GLU A 112 -5.14 5.51 -6.08
C GLU A 112 -5.29 5.67 -4.56
N GLU A 113 -4.32 5.18 -3.79
CA GLU A 113 -4.27 5.31 -2.34
C GLU A 113 -4.19 6.78 -1.92
N ARG A 114 -3.38 7.59 -2.62
CA ARG A 114 -3.32 9.05 -2.42
C ARG A 114 -4.71 9.67 -2.50
N TYR A 115 -5.48 9.37 -3.56
CA TYR A 115 -6.81 9.95 -3.72
C TYR A 115 -7.84 9.39 -2.73
N HIS A 116 -7.69 8.13 -2.29
CA HIS A 116 -8.48 7.61 -1.18
C HIS A 116 -8.20 8.34 0.15
N VAL A 117 -6.93 8.64 0.45
CA VAL A 117 -6.55 9.42 1.63
C VAL A 117 -7.08 10.85 1.51
N LEU A 118 -6.92 11.50 0.35
CA LEU A 118 -7.47 12.84 0.10
C LEU A 118 -8.99 12.88 0.26
N ALA A 119 -9.73 11.90 -0.27
CA ALA A 119 -11.18 11.82 -0.05
C ALA A 119 -11.56 11.66 1.44
N THR A 120 -10.73 10.93 2.21
CA THR A 120 -10.90 10.80 3.67
C THR A 120 -10.62 12.12 4.38
N ILE A 121 -9.58 12.86 3.97
CA ILE A 121 -9.27 14.19 4.51
C ILE A 121 -10.39 15.19 4.17
N ALA A 122 -10.98 15.11 2.97
CA ALA A 122 -12.14 15.92 2.60
C ALA A 122 -13.33 15.67 3.52
N ASP A 123 -13.62 14.40 3.88
CA ASP A 123 -14.65 14.06 4.87
C ASP A 123 -14.39 14.78 6.21
N TYR A 124 -13.14 14.79 6.69
CA TYR A 124 -12.77 15.53 7.90
C TYR A 124 -12.84 17.05 7.74
N ALA A 125 -12.47 17.59 6.58
CA ALA A 125 -12.57 19.02 6.29
C ALA A 125 -14.03 19.49 6.37
N PHE A 126 -14.95 18.78 5.71
CA PHE A 126 -16.38 19.12 5.75
C PHE A 126 -16.98 18.92 7.14
N ARG A 127 -16.64 17.83 7.87
CA ARG A 127 -17.05 17.65 9.28
C ARG A 127 -16.56 18.75 10.21
N SER A 128 -15.45 19.37 9.86
CA SER A 128 -14.81 20.46 10.61
C SER A 128 -15.22 21.84 10.09
N GLU A 129 -16.17 21.90 9.15
CA GLU A 129 -16.69 23.14 8.54
C GLU A 129 -15.62 23.95 7.77
N TYR A 130 -14.50 23.33 7.38
CA TYR A 130 -13.52 23.92 6.46
C TYR A 130 -13.90 23.61 5.01
N ILE A 131 -15.02 24.19 4.58
CA ILE A 131 -15.64 23.95 3.27
C ILE A 131 -14.64 24.25 2.15
N ASP A 132 -13.91 25.36 2.25
CA ASP A 132 -12.92 25.79 1.24
C ASP A 132 -11.82 24.73 1.00
N LEU A 133 -11.34 24.07 2.06
CA LEU A 133 -10.35 23.00 1.94
C LEU A 133 -10.97 21.72 1.37
N GLY A 134 -12.18 21.37 1.79
CA GLY A 134 -12.90 20.21 1.27
C GLY A 134 -13.18 20.32 -0.23
N GLU A 135 -13.68 21.48 -0.68
CA GLU A 135 -13.93 21.79 -2.09
C GLU A 135 -12.65 21.73 -2.92
N LYS A 136 -11.56 22.32 -2.42
CA LYS A 136 -10.26 22.27 -3.10
C LYS A 136 -9.80 20.83 -3.36
N ILE A 137 -10.00 19.94 -2.39
CA ILE A 137 -9.67 18.51 -2.56
C ILE A 137 -10.58 17.86 -3.61
N VAL A 138 -11.88 18.13 -3.57
CA VAL A 138 -12.84 17.60 -4.55
C VAL A 138 -12.43 17.99 -5.97
N ASP A 139 -12.18 19.27 -6.21
CA ASP A 139 -11.81 19.80 -7.54
C ASP A 139 -10.49 19.20 -8.04
N MET A 140 -9.48 19.16 -7.18
CA MET A 140 -8.18 18.56 -7.46
C MET A 140 -8.30 17.09 -7.86
N VAL A 141 -8.99 16.27 -7.06
CA VAL A 141 -9.11 14.84 -7.32
C VAL A 141 -9.94 14.58 -8.59
N LEU A 142 -10.99 15.37 -8.85
CA LEU A 142 -11.77 15.24 -10.09
C LEU A 142 -10.94 15.56 -11.34
N ASN A 143 -10.05 16.56 -11.26
CA ASN A 143 -9.20 16.96 -12.39
C ASN A 143 -8.02 16.01 -12.63
N GLU A 144 -7.43 15.45 -11.57
CA GLU A 144 -6.19 14.65 -11.67
C GLU A 144 -6.44 13.13 -11.70
N SER A 145 -7.66 12.65 -11.42
CA SER A 145 -7.96 11.21 -11.40
C SER A 145 -8.22 10.57 -12.77
N SER A 146 -8.05 11.32 -13.87
CA SER A 146 -8.27 10.80 -15.23
C SER A 146 -7.30 9.67 -15.63
N SER A 147 -6.15 9.57 -14.96
CA SER A 147 -5.16 8.51 -15.19
C SER A 147 -5.51 7.18 -14.52
N LEU A 148 -6.49 7.15 -13.62
CA LEU A 148 -6.95 5.92 -12.99
C LEU A 148 -7.95 5.19 -13.90
N ASP A 149 -8.05 3.86 -13.70
CA ASP A 149 -9.11 3.09 -14.33
C ASP A 149 -10.49 3.56 -13.88
N THR A 150 -11.50 3.26 -14.71
CA THR A 150 -12.86 3.74 -14.51
C THR A 150 -13.44 3.29 -13.17
N LEU A 151 -13.13 2.08 -12.71
CA LEU A 151 -13.69 1.52 -11.48
C LEU A 151 -13.10 2.21 -10.24
N SER A 152 -11.79 2.43 -10.20
CA SER A 152 -11.16 3.17 -9.10
C SER A 152 -11.66 4.60 -9.02
N ARG A 153 -11.91 5.26 -10.17
CA ARG A 153 -12.57 6.57 -10.22
C ARG A 153 -13.97 6.55 -9.62
N VAL A 154 -14.78 5.52 -9.91
CA VAL A 154 -16.12 5.36 -9.29
C VAL A 154 -16.01 5.38 -7.77
N PHE A 155 -15.03 4.70 -7.18
CA PHE A 155 -14.93 4.61 -5.71
C PHE A 155 -14.46 5.90 -5.07
N ILE A 156 -13.46 6.54 -5.67
CA ILE A 156 -12.93 7.81 -5.19
C ILE A 156 -14.03 8.89 -5.27
N ILE A 157 -14.72 9.01 -6.41
CA ILE A 157 -15.78 10.00 -6.60
C ILE A 157 -16.97 9.72 -5.67
N SER A 158 -17.35 8.46 -5.48
CA SER A 158 -18.40 8.11 -4.51
C SER A 158 -18.03 8.54 -3.09
N LYS A 159 -16.79 8.27 -2.65
CA LYS A 159 -16.29 8.70 -1.33
C LYS A 159 -16.31 10.24 -1.19
N LEU A 160 -15.92 10.97 -2.23
CA LEU A 160 -16.01 12.44 -2.26
C LEU A 160 -17.46 12.94 -2.22
N GLY A 161 -18.38 12.29 -2.93
CA GLY A 161 -19.80 12.58 -2.89
C GLY A 161 -20.36 12.47 -1.47
N LYS A 162 -20.02 11.39 -0.76
CA LYS A 162 -20.38 11.22 0.66
C LYS A 162 -19.76 12.29 1.56
N ALA A 163 -18.49 12.62 1.35
CA ALA A 163 -17.81 13.65 2.13
C ALA A 163 -18.49 15.02 1.95
N LEU A 164 -18.74 15.41 0.69
CA LEU A 164 -19.37 16.69 0.32
C LEU A 164 -20.82 16.79 0.80
N ALA A 165 -21.56 15.66 0.79
CA ALA A 165 -22.95 15.62 1.26
C ALA A 165 -23.12 16.04 2.73
N ARG A 166 -22.06 16.05 3.53
CA ARG A 166 -22.09 16.60 4.90
C ARG A 166 -22.34 18.10 4.95
N TYR A 167 -21.94 18.80 3.90
CA TYR A 167 -22.12 20.23 3.74
C TYR A 167 -23.28 20.53 2.77
N ASP A 168 -23.28 19.87 1.61
CA ASP A 168 -24.27 20.07 0.55
C ASP A 168 -24.70 18.71 -0.03
N VAL A 169 -25.86 18.23 0.42
CA VAL A 169 -26.44 16.94 -0.01
C VAL A 169 -26.66 16.90 -1.52
N GLY A 170 -27.16 17.99 -2.13
CA GLY A 170 -27.46 18.00 -3.56
C GLY A 170 -26.21 17.88 -4.44
N ARG A 171 -25.12 18.53 -4.04
CA ARG A 171 -23.83 18.36 -4.73
C ARG A 171 -23.18 17.02 -4.44
N GLY A 172 -23.33 16.50 -3.22
CA GLY A 172 -22.93 15.13 -2.88
C GLY A 172 -23.63 14.08 -3.76
N ASP A 173 -24.95 14.19 -3.89
CA ASP A 173 -25.78 13.33 -4.76
C ASP A 173 -25.39 13.45 -6.23
N SER A 174 -24.99 14.65 -6.67
CA SER A 174 -24.49 14.88 -8.03
C SER A 174 -23.19 14.11 -8.30
N LEU A 175 -22.27 14.06 -7.32
CA LEU A 175 -21.05 13.26 -7.43
C LEU A 175 -21.34 11.76 -7.40
N VAL A 176 -22.30 11.31 -6.58
CA VAL A 176 -22.74 9.90 -6.59
C VAL A 176 -23.38 9.54 -7.94
N SER A 177 -24.15 10.45 -8.53
CA SER A 177 -24.74 10.28 -9.87
C SER A 177 -23.66 10.24 -10.96
N LEU A 178 -22.62 11.06 -10.85
CA LEU A 178 -21.46 10.98 -11.73
C LEU A 178 -20.76 9.61 -11.60
N ALA A 179 -20.51 9.15 -10.37
CA ALA A 179 -19.93 7.84 -10.13
C ALA A 179 -20.81 6.70 -10.66
N LEU A 180 -22.13 6.79 -10.55
CA LEU A 180 -23.06 5.84 -11.18
C LEU A 180 -22.89 5.80 -12.70
N SER A 181 -22.83 6.98 -13.34
CA SER A 181 -22.65 7.05 -14.80
C SER A 181 -21.31 6.48 -15.27
N LEU A 182 -20.27 6.56 -14.44
CA LEU A 182 -18.97 5.95 -14.70
C LEU A 182 -19.03 4.43 -14.50
N ALA A 183 -19.72 3.95 -13.46
CA ALA A 183 -19.92 2.52 -13.21
C ALA A 183 -20.61 1.83 -14.39
N GLU A 184 -21.60 2.49 -15.00
CA GLU A 184 -22.29 1.99 -16.20
C GLU A 184 -21.42 1.98 -17.47
N LYS A 185 -20.28 2.70 -17.45
CA LYS A 185 -19.30 2.78 -18.54
C LYS A 185 -18.07 1.90 -18.32
N CYS A 186 -18.02 1.14 -17.22
CA CYS A 186 -16.95 0.16 -17.02
C CYS A 186 -16.95 -0.87 -18.16
N GLU A 187 -15.76 -1.34 -18.54
CA GLU A 187 -15.57 -2.27 -19.65
C GLU A 187 -16.09 -3.67 -19.34
N TYR A 188 -15.83 -4.15 -18.11
CA TYR A 188 -16.16 -5.49 -17.66
C TYR A 188 -17.43 -5.53 -16.83
N THR A 189 -18.23 -6.59 -17.00
CA THR A 189 -19.49 -6.80 -16.28
C THR A 189 -19.28 -6.85 -14.77
N GLU A 190 -18.18 -7.44 -14.32
CA GLU A 190 -17.73 -7.49 -12.93
C GLU A 190 -17.59 -6.07 -12.37
N ASP A 191 -16.96 -5.18 -13.13
CA ASP A 191 -16.67 -3.80 -12.72
C ASP A 191 -17.93 -2.95 -12.73
N ILE A 192 -18.83 -3.16 -13.70
CA ILE A 192 -20.16 -2.55 -13.70
C ILE A 192 -20.90 -2.93 -12.42
N ALA A 193 -20.95 -4.22 -12.09
CA ALA A 193 -21.64 -4.69 -10.89
C ALA A 193 -21.01 -4.13 -9.60
N LYS A 194 -19.68 -4.15 -9.48
CA LYS A 194 -18.96 -3.58 -8.33
C LYS A 194 -19.22 -2.08 -8.20
N GLY A 195 -19.15 -1.34 -9.31
CA GLY A 195 -19.41 0.10 -9.34
C GLY A 195 -20.82 0.43 -8.88
N LEU A 196 -21.84 -0.25 -9.44
CA LEU A 196 -23.25 -0.05 -9.08
C LEU A 196 -23.54 -0.33 -7.59
N MET A 197 -22.94 -1.36 -7.00
CA MET A 197 -23.18 -1.70 -5.59
C MET A 197 -22.49 -0.71 -4.63
N ARG A 198 -21.28 -0.24 -4.99
CA ARG A 198 -20.55 0.74 -4.19
C ARG A 198 -21.18 2.14 -4.25
N THR A 199 -21.71 2.55 -5.41
CA THR A 199 -22.48 3.80 -5.52
C THR A 199 -23.80 3.70 -4.75
N ALA A 200 -24.48 2.54 -4.81
CA ALA A 200 -25.71 2.29 -4.05
C ALA A 200 -25.49 2.38 -2.53
N ARG A 201 -24.42 1.77 -2.02
CA ARG A 201 -24.00 1.94 -0.63
C ARG A 201 -23.84 3.42 -0.29
N THR A 202 -23.08 4.14 -1.11
CA THR A 202 -22.74 5.54 -0.87
C THR A 202 -23.99 6.41 -0.78
N LEU A 203 -24.97 6.19 -1.67
CA LEU A 203 -26.25 6.89 -1.63
C LEU A 203 -26.98 6.69 -0.29
N VAL A 204 -27.02 5.46 0.22
CA VAL A 204 -27.63 5.16 1.53
C VAL A 204 -26.84 5.76 2.69
N GLU A 205 -25.51 5.86 2.57
CA GLU A 205 -24.67 6.50 3.58
C GLU A 205 -24.83 8.04 3.60
N ILE A 206 -25.19 8.67 2.48
CA ILE A 206 -25.55 10.09 2.41
C ILE A 206 -26.88 10.33 3.12
N SER A 207 -27.92 9.56 2.75
CA SER A 207 -29.24 9.68 3.36
C SER A 207 -29.96 8.33 3.40
N LYS A 208 -30.54 8.03 4.58
CA LYS A 208 -31.31 6.80 4.83
C LYS A 208 -32.82 7.00 4.62
N ASP A 209 -33.22 8.02 3.88
CA ASP A 209 -34.62 8.19 3.53
C ASP A 209 -35.12 7.06 2.63
N ASN A 210 -36.43 6.84 2.65
CA ASN A 210 -37.04 5.71 1.95
C ASN A 210 -36.80 5.73 0.43
N GLU A 211 -36.65 6.92 -0.16
CA GLU A 211 -36.50 7.06 -1.61
C GLU A 211 -35.07 6.72 -2.04
N ASN A 212 -34.06 7.25 -1.34
CA ASN A 212 -32.67 6.90 -1.60
C ASN A 212 -32.38 5.41 -1.36
N VAL A 213 -32.96 4.84 -0.31
CA VAL A 213 -32.89 3.39 -0.07
C VAL A 213 -33.57 2.59 -1.20
N ARG A 214 -34.71 3.06 -1.72
CA ARG A 214 -35.41 2.42 -2.85
C ARG A 214 -34.57 2.48 -4.14
N ILE A 215 -33.97 3.62 -4.44
CA ILE A 215 -33.09 3.83 -5.59
C ILE A 215 -31.86 2.92 -5.47
N ALA A 216 -31.18 2.93 -4.32
CA ALA A 216 -30.02 2.09 -4.06
C ALA A 216 -30.35 0.59 -4.22
N LYS A 217 -31.49 0.13 -3.71
CA LYS A 217 -31.96 -1.25 -3.91
C LYS A 217 -32.18 -1.59 -5.39
N ASN A 218 -32.65 -0.64 -6.20
CA ASN A 218 -32.78 -0.85 -7.65
C ASN A 218 -31.41 -0.99 -8.32
N TRP A 219 -30.42 -0.17 -7.94
CA TRP A 219 -29.05 -0.30 -8.46
C TRP A 219 -28.40 -1.62 -8.08
N VAL A 220 -28.56 -2.07 -6.83
CA VAL A 220 -28.16 -3.42 -6.41
C VAL A 220 -28.87 -4.49 -7.24
N GLY A 221 -30.18 -4.33 -7.49
CA GLY A 221 -30.92 -5.25 -8.36
C GLY A 221 -30.42 -5.28 -9.81
N LYS A 222 -30.03 -4.13 -10.37
CA LYS A 222 -29.40 -4.03 -11.69
C LYS A 222 -28.04 -4.72 -11.71
N ALA A 223 -27.23 -4.51 -10.68
CA ALA A 223 -25.93 -5.16 -10.54
C ALA A 223 -26.07 -6.68 -10.44
N LEU A 224 -27.00 -7.19 -9.62
CA LEU A 224 -27.25 -8.62 -9.50
C LEU A 224 -27.68 -9.26 -10.82
N ARG A 225 -28.54 -8.59 -11.61
CA ARG A 225 -28.91 -9.07 -12.95
C ARG A 225 -27.73 -9.09 -13.92
N ALA A 226 -26.85 -8.09 -13.85
CA ALA A 226 -25.63 -8.09 -14.68
C ALA A 226 -24.73 -9.29 -14.36
N LEU A 227 -24.69 -9.73 -13.10
CA LEU A 227 -23.92 -10.91 -12.71
C LEU A 227 -24.53 -12.24 -13.18
N GLU A 228 -25.77 -12.29 -13.65
CA GLU A 228 -26.40 -13.53 -14.14
C GLU A 228 -25.75 -14.03 -15.45
N SER A 229 -25.05 -13.17 -16.19
CA SER A 229 -24.33 -13.57 -17.41
C SER A 229 -22.94 -14.13 -17.15
N LEU A 230 -22.44 -14.04 -15.92
CA LEU A 230 -21.12 -14.53 -15.54
C LEU A 230 -21.16 -16.02 -15.19
N ASP A 231 -20.02 -16.68 -15.29
CA ASP A 231 -19.85 -18.00 -14.70
C ASP A 231 -19.96 -17.92 -13.17
N PHE A 232 -20.26 -19.08 -12.55
CA PHE A 232 -20.46 -19.17 -11.11
C PHE A 232 -19.26 -18.65 -10.29
N GLU A 233 -18.03 -18.94 -10.73
CA GLU A 233 -16.83 -18.55 -9.98
C GLU A 233 -16.67 -17.04 -9.96
N SER A 234 -16.81 -16.40 -11.12
CA SER A 234 -16.76 -14.94 -11.29
C SER A 234 -17.90 -14.25 -10.54
N GLN A 235 -19.12 -14.80 -10.61
CA GLN A 235 -20.27 -14.28 -9.86
C GLN A 235 -20.00 -14.28 -8.35
N VAL A 236 -19.55 -15.42 -7.79
CA VAL A 236 -19.28 -15.53 -6.35
C VAL A 236 -18.13 -14.61 -5.92
N LYS A 237 -17.06 -14.50 -6.72
CA LYS A 237 -15.96 -13.55 -6.47
C LYS A 237 -16.46 -12.11 -6.36
N VAL A 238 -17.28 -11.66 -7.31
CA VAL A 238 -17.82 -10.29 -7.27
C VAL A 238 -18.70 -10.09 -6.05
N LEU A 239 -19.65 -11.01 -5.80
CA LEU A 239 -20.58 -10.90 -4.68
C LEU A 239 -19.88 -10.83 -3.33
N THR A 240 -18.78 -11.56 -3.12
CA THR A 240 -18.04 -11.50 -1.87
C THR A 240 -17.21 -10.22 -1.74
N GLU A 241 -16.63 -9.70 -2.82
CA GLU A 241 -15.88 -8.44 -2.80
C GLU A 241 -16.75 -7.21 -2.44
N VAL A 242 -18.08 -7.31 -2.60
CA VAL A 242 -19.03 -6.21 -2.36
C VAL A 242 -20.12 -6.54 -1.34
N ILE A 243 -20.00 -7.65 -0.60
CA ILE A 243 -21.03 -8.06 0.36
C ILE A 243 -21.27 -7.01 1.45
N GLY A 244 -20.21 -6.28 1.83
CA GLY A 244 -20.32 -5.15 2.74
C GLY A 244 -21.14 -3.99 2.16
N ASP A 245 -20.96 -3.71 0.86
CA ASP A 245 -21.72 -2.67 0.17
C ASP A 245 -23.21 -3.04 0.09
N ILE A 246 -23.51 -4.30 -0.20
CA ILE A 246 -24.89 -4.83 -0.19
C ILE A 246 -25.49 -4.75 1.22
N PHE A 247 -24.72 -5.03 2.28
CA PHE A 247 -25.21 -5.00 3.65
C PHE A 247 -25.73 -3.62 4.06
N ILE A 248 -25.01 -2.56 3.69
CA ILE A 248 -25.45 -1.17 3.96
C ILE A 248 -26.78 -0.86 3.27
N VAL A 249 -27.00 -1.36 2.06
CA VAL A 249 -28.25 -1.13 1.30
C VAL A 249 -29.40 -2.04 1.80
N SER A 250 -29.08 -3.29 2.11
CA SER A 250 -30.05 -4.32 2.53
C SER A 250 -29.34 -5.47 3.26
N ALA A 251 -29.31 -5.38 4.59
CA ALA A 251 -28.76 -6.42 5.46
C ALA A 251 -29.35 -7.81 5.15
N ASN A 252 -30.68 -7.91 5.01
CA ASN A 252 -31.36 -9.17 4.68
C ASN A 252 -30.86 -9.79 3.36
N LYS A 253 -30.62 -8.97 2.33
CA LYS A 253 -30.12 -9.47 1.05
C LYS A 253 -28.68 -9.92 1.16
N ALA A 254 -27.85 -9.19 1.91
CA ALA A 254 -26.48 -9.60 2.18
C ALA A 254 -26.43 -10.93 2.96
N PHE A 255 -27.28 -11.12 3.97
CA PHE A 255 -27.39 -12.40 4.69
C PHE A 255 -27.84 -13.55 3.80
N GLN A 256 -28.79 -13.31 2.90
CA GLN A 256 -29.18 -14.32 1.91
C GLN A 256 -27.98 -14.73 1.05
N ILE A 257 -27.31 -13.74 0.43
CA ILE A 257 -26.18 -13.99 -0.47
C ILE A 257 -25.04 -14.69 0.25
N ILE A 258 -24.65 -14.24 1.44
CA ILE A 258 -23.52 -14.87 2.16
C ILE A 258 -23.86 -16.31 2.56
N ASN A 259 -25.10 -16.60 2.93
CA ASN A 259 -25.52 -17.98 3.19
C ASN A 259 -25.45 -18.81 1.91
N ASP A 260 -25.94 -18.30 0.78
CA ASP A 260 -25.86 -18.99 -0.51
C ASP A 260 -24.40 -19.26 -0.91
N VAL A 261 -23.50 -18.30 -0.71
CA VAL A 261 -22.05 -18.48 -0.92
C VAL A 261 -21.47 -19.54 0.02
N ILE A 262 -21.83 -19.52 1.31
CA ILE A 262 -21.40 -20.53 2.28
C ILE A 262 -21.92 -21.92 1.91
N TYR A 263 -23.13 -22.05 1.38
CA TYR A 263 -23.67 -23.36 0.98
C TYR A 263 -23.09 -23.87 -0.35
N SER A 264 -22.77 -22.96 -1.27
CA SER A 264 -22.30 -23.30 -2.62
C SER A 264 -20.79 -23.48 -2.74
N THR A 265 -20.00 -22.99 -1.78
CA THR A 265 -18.54 -23.15 -1.74
C THR A 265 -18.10 -24.30 -0.82
N ARG A 266 -17.00 -24.97 -1.18
CA ARG A 266 -16.43 -26.08 -0.41
C ARG A 266 -15.41 -25.60 0.62
N SER A 267 -14.89 -26.52 1.44
CA SER A 267 -13.76 -26.26 2.35
C SER A 267 -12.39 -26.35 1.65
N ASP A 268 -12.37 -26.22 0.32
CA ASP A 268 -11.14 -26.17 -0.46
C ASP A 268 -10.55 -24.75 -0.46
N ARG A 269 -9.40 -24.59 -1.11
CA ARG A 269 -8.67 -23.32 -1.16
C ARG A 269 -9.54 -22.20 -1.71
N PHE A 270 -10.23 -22.45 -2.81
CA PHE A 270 -11.16 -21.49 -3.42
C PHE A 270 -12.24 -21.04 -2.44
N GLY A 271 -12.96 -21.98 -1.82
CA GLY A 271 -14.05 -21.63 -0.90
C GLY A 271 -13.58 -20.92 0.38
N ILE A 272 -12.34 -21.12 0.81
CA ILE A 272 -11.74 -20.35 1.91
C ILE A 272 -11.39 -18.93 1.45
N GLU A 273 -10.70 -18.78 0.32
CA GLU A 273 -10.30 -17.48 -0.24
C GLU A 273 -11.51 -16.59 -0.51
N ILE A 274 -12.59 -17.14 -1.05
CA ILE A 274 -13.86 -16.43 -1.27
C ILE A 274 -14.47 -15.88 0.02
N LEU A 275 -14.43 -16.65 1.11
CA LEU A 275 -14.94 -16.20 2.40
C LEU A 275 -14.03 -15.16 3.06
N VAL A 276 -12.71 -15.24 2.84
CA VAL A 276 -11.78 -14.18 3.28
C VAL A 276 -12.08 -12.86 2.55
N LYS A 277 -12.34 -12.89 1.23
CA LYS A 277 -12.78 -11.69 0.48
C LYS A 277 -14.11 -11.12 1.01
N ALA A 278 -15.06 -11.99 1.34
CA ALA A 278 -16.33 -11.57 1.96
C ALA A 278 -16.10 -10.86 3.30
N LEU A 279 -15.16 -11.38 4.10
CA LEU A 279 -14.79 -10.81 5.38
C LEU A 279 -14.12 -9.44 5.23
N GLU A 280 -13.20 -9.29 4.28
CA GLU A 280 -12.57 -8.01 3.93
C GLU A 280 -13.62 -6.95 3.58
N SER A 281 -14.54 -7.29 2.68
CA SER A 281 -15.62 -6.40 2.24
C SER A 281 -16.54 -6.01 3.41
N ALA A 282 -16.95 -6.98 4.24
CA ALA A 282 -17.77 -6.74 5.43
C ALA A 282 -17.03 -5.87 6.49
N ALA A 283 -15.72 -6.02 6.63
CA ALA A 283 -14.90 -5.22 7.54
C ALA A 283 -14.84 -3.74 7.15
N LEU A 284 -14.82 -3.42 5.86
CA LEU A 284 -14.83 -2.03 5.35
C LEU A 284 -16.08 -1.23 5.76
N VAL A 285 -17.19 -1.91 6.04
CA VAL A 285 -18.46 -1.32 6.49
C VAL A 285 -18.78 -1.59 7.95
N LYS A 286 -17.90 -2.32 8.67
CA LYS A 286 -18.12 -2.76 10.06
C LYS A 286 -19.43 -3.57 10.23
N ALA A 287 -19.71 -4.49 9.29
CA ALA A 287 -20.88 -5.36 9.37
C ALA A 287 -20.65 -6.52 10.36
N GLU A 288 -20.75 -6.23 11.66
CA GLU A 288 -20.32 -7.13 12.76
C GLU A 288 -20.97 -8.52 12.71
N ASP A 289 -22.25 -8.59 12.37
CA ASP A 289 -23.00 -9.85 12.30
C ASP A 289 -22.53 -10.75 11.14
N ILE A 290 -22.30 -10.15 9.96
CA ILE A 290 -21.77 -10.85 8.79
C ILE A 290 -20.34 -11.31 9.08
N ILE A 291 -19.51 -10.43 9.65
CA ILE A 291 -18.14 -10.75 10.03
C ILE A 291 -18.12 -11.96 10.97
N SER A 292 -18.89 -11.92 12.07
CA SER A 292 -18.92 -13.00 13.05
C SER A 292 -19.35 -14.33 12.42
N ARG A 293 -20.38 -14.29 11.55
CA ARG A 293 -20.84 -15.47 10.83
C ARG A 293 -19.78 -16.06 9.90
N ILE A 294 -19.07 -15.22 9.14
CA ILE A 294 -18.01 -15.67 8.22
C ILE A 294 -16.84 -16.26 9.01
N LEU A 295 -16.42 -15.61 10.10
CA LEU A 295 -15.35 -16.08 10.97
C LEU A 295 -15.62 -17.49 11.51
N ASP A 296 -16.84 -17.73 12.02
CA ASP A 296 -17.24 -19.04 12.55
C ASP A 296 -17.14 -20.14 11.47
N VAL A 297 -17.60 -19.85 10.25
CA VAL A 297 -17.53 -20.80 9.13
C VAL A 297 -16.10 -21.04 8.68
N LEU A 298 -15.29 -19.99 8.56
CA LEU A 298 -13.87 -20.08 8.20
C LEU A 298 -13.11 -20.98 9.18
N TRP A 299 -13.35 -20.80 10.48
CA TRP A 299 -12.71 -21.62 11.52
C TRP A 299 -13.03 -23.10 11.34
N ILE A 300 -14.31 -23.44 11.13
CA ILE A 300 -14.75 -24.83 10.91
C ILE A 300 -14.15 -25.41 9.63
N ARG A 301 -14.12 -24.64 8.53
CA ARG A 301 -13.59 -25.11 7.23
C ARG A 301 -12.10 -25.38 7.29
N LEU A 302 -11.33 -24.51 7.94
CA LEU A 302 -9.87 -24.65 8.05
C LEU A 302 -9.44 -25.80 8.95
N GLN A 303 -10.21 -26.08 10.00
CA GLN A 303 -9.97 -27.29 10.80
C GLN A 303 -10.20 -28.57 9.99
N ARG A 304 -11.17 -28.57 9.08
CA ARG A 304 -11.56 -29.75 8.29
C ARG A 304 -10.73 -29.96 7.02
N THR A 305 -10.18 -28.90 6.44
CA THR A 305 -9.47 -29.04 5.16
C THR A 305 -8.17 -29.80 5.30
N THR A 306 -7.91 -30.75 4.39
CA THR A 306 -6.65 -31.50 4.29
C THR A 306 -5.74 -30.96 3.18
N MET A 307 -6.22 -29.99 2.41
CA MET A 307 -5.53 -29.43 1.24
C MET A 307 -4.46 -28.40 1.61
N LEU A 308 -4.46 -27.95 2.86
CA LEU A 308 -3.55 -26.93 3.37
C LEU A 308 -2.69 -27.53 4.48
N ASN A 309 -1.40 -27.22 4.46
CA ASN A 309 -0.49 -27.55 5.55
C ASN A 309 -0.76 -26.65 6.77
N ASN A 310 -0.15 -26.99 7.92
CA ASN A 310 -0.42 -26.27 9.17
C ASN A 310 0.02 -24.79 9.13
N LEU A 311 1.06 -24.45 8.37
CA LEU A 311 1.57 -23.08 8.25
C LEU A 311 0.73 -22.23 7.30
N GLU A 312 0.25 -22.82 6.19
CA GLU A 312 -0.75 -22.19 5.31
C GLU A 312 -2.03 -21.90 6.08
N LYS A 313 -2.49 -22.87 6.89
CA LYS A 313 -3.64 -22.66 7.79
C LYS A 313 -3.37 -21.54 8.79
N LEU A 314 -2.19 -21.50 9.40
CA LEU A 314 -1.83 -20.46 10.36
C LEU A 314 -1.77 -19.07 9.73
N SER A 315 -1.24 -18.96 8.51
CA SER A 315 -1.24 -17.72 7.73
C SER A 315 -2.66 -17.23 7.47
N LEU A 316 -3.53 -18.10 6.97
CA LEU A 316 -4.94 -17.76 6.75
C LEU A 316 -5.67 -17.43 8.05
N ILE A 317 -5.45 -18.21 9.11
CA ILE A 317 -5.97 -17.94 10.47
C ILE A 317 -5.58 -16.55 10.92
N SER A 318 -4.30 -16.21 10.84
CA SER A 318 -3.80 -14.89 11.21
C SER A 318 -4.45 -13.80 10.36
N HIS A 319 -4.61 -14.04 9.05
CA HIS A 319 -5.26 -13.11 8.14
C HIS A 319 -6.71 -12.83 8.54
N PHE A 320 -7.59 -13.84 8.60
CA PHE A 320 -9.00 -13.55 8.87
C PHE A 320 -9.25 -13.15 10.34
N GLU A 321 -8.49 -13.69 11.29
CA GLU A 321 -8.61 -13.29 12.70
C GLU A 321 -8.15 -11.84 12.91
N SER A 322 -7.27 -11.32 12.05
CA SER A 322 -6.88 -9.91 12.09
C SER A 322 -8.06 -8.95 11.91
N PHE A 323 -9.18 -9.39 11.31
CA PHE A 323 -10.38 -8.54 11.15
C PHE A 323 -11.15 -8.33 12.46
N ASN A 324 -10.86 -9.07 13.54
CA ASN A 324 -11.43 -8.76 14.86
C ASN A 324 -11.07 -7.33 15.33
N ARG A 325 -10.01 -6.73 14.78
CA ARG A 325 -9.66 -5.31 15.00
C ARG A 325 -10.76 -4.32 14.60
N PHE A 326 -11.67 -4.73 13.72
CA PHE A 326 -12.82 -3.92 13.27
C PHE A 326 -14.10 -4.19 14.06
N LEU A 327 -14.13 -5.22 14.89
CA LEU A 327 -15.27 -5.54 15.75
C LEU A 327 -15.07 -4.82 17.09
N ASP A 328 -14.22 -5.38 17.93
CA ASP A 328 -14.06 -4.94 19.31
C ASP A 328 -12.60 -5.09 19.76
N THR A 329 -12.13 -4.11 20.53
CA THR A 329 -10.74 -4.07 21.01
C THR A 329 -10.44 -5.25 21.93
N TYR A 330 -11.38 -5.64 22.80
CA TYR A 330 -11.16 -6.77 23.71
C TYR A 330 -11.13 -8.10 22.97
N ARG A 331 -12.00 -8.29 21.97
CA ARG A 331 -11.98 -9.47 21.09
C ARG A 331 -10.65 -9.55 20.31
N ALA A 332 -10.14 -8.43 19.82
CA ALA A 332 -8.84 -8.36 19.17
C ALA A 332 -7.70 -8.78 20.11
N ASP A 333 -7.67 -8.28 21.35
CA ASP A 333 -6.66 -8.63 22.36
C ASP A 333 -6.71 -10.12 22.74
N PHE A 334 -7.91 -10.68 22.88
CA PHE A 334 -8.10 -12.11 23.19
C PHE A 334 -7.55 -13.00 22.07
N VAL A 335 -7.92 -12.69 20.82
CA VAL A 335 -7.45 -13.40 19.64
C VAL A 335 -5.94 -13.27 19.48
N ALA A 336 -5.38 -12.08 19.79
CA ALA A 336 -3.95 -11.85 19.70
C ALA A 336 -3.15 -12.83 20.58
N ARG A 337 -3.57 -13.03 21.83
CA ARG A 337 -2.89 -13.97 22.76
C ARG A 337 -2.85 -15.38 22.20
N ARG A 338 -3.99 -15.87 21.69
CA ARG A 338 -4.08 -17.21 21.08
C ARG A 338 -3.17 -17.35 19.86
N LEU A 339 -3.15 -16.34 18.97
CA LEU A 339 -2.29 -16.35 17.80
C LEU A 339 -0.80 -16.30 18.18
N SER A 340 -0.43 -15.55 19.21
CA SER A 340 0.96 -15.49 19.72
C SER A 340 1.48 -16.88 20.10
N GLU A 341 0.67 -17.65 20.82
CA GLU A 341 1.01 -19.03 21.20
C GLU A 341 1.13 -19.96 19.98
N MET A 342 0.18 -19.85 19.04
CA MET A 342 0.21 -20.64 17.80
C MET A 342 1.46 -20.34 16.96
N LEU A 343 1.80 -19.06 16.81
CA LEU A 343 2.99 -18.61 16.09
C LEU A 343 4.27 -19.12 16.76
N GLY A 344 4.40 -18.93 18.08
CA GLY A 344 5.58 -19.38 18.83
C GLY A 344 5.84 -20.89 18.67
N ASN A 345 4.78 -21.70 18.71
CA ASN A 345 4.88 -23.15 18.51
C ASN A 345 5.24 -23.51 17.05
N ALA A 346 4.76 -22.73 16.08
CA ALA A 346 4.93 -22.99 14.66
C ALA A 346 6.33 -22.67 14.13
N ILE A 347 7.08 -21.75 14.75
CA ILE A 347 8.42 -21.35 14.28
C ILE A 347 9.35 -22.56 14.09
N ASN A 348 9.33 -23.52 15.01
CA ASN A 348 10.19 -24.70 14.97
C ASN A 348 9.78 -25.71 13.86
N SER A 349 8.61 -25.52 13.25
CA SER A 349 8.10 -26.38 12.17
C SER A 349 8.44 -25.88 10.77
N VAL A 350 9.02 -24.68 10.63
CA VAL A 350 9.42 -24.09 9.36
C VAL A 350 10.62 -24.84 8.77
N LYS A 351 10.44 -25.47 7.60
CA LYS A 351 11.48 -26.28 6.95
C LYS A 351 11.83 -25.81 5.54
N THR A 352 10.85 -25.27 4.82
CA THR A 352 10.99 -24.84 3.43
C THR A 352 10.93 -23.31 3.29
N ASP A 353 11.27 -22.80 2.11
CA ASP A 353 11.07 -21.37 1.80
C ASP A 353 9.59 -20.99 1.79
N ALA A 354 8.72 -21.87 1.29
CA ALA A 354 7.27 -21.66 1.31
C ALA A 354 6.71 -21.62 2.75
N ASP A 355 7.20 -22.48 3.64
CA ASP A 355 6.85 -22.44 5.07
C ASP A 355 7.25 -21.11 5.71
N PHE A 356 8.44 -20.62 5.35
CA PHE A 356 8.97 -19.36 5.85
C PHE A 356 8.16 -18.16 5.36
N ASP A 357 7.77 -18.13 4.09
CA ASP A 357 6.90 -17.09 3.53
C ASP A 357 5.51 -17.11 4.16
N ASN A 358 4.90 -18.29 4.34
CA ASN A 358 3.63 -18.43 5.06
C ASN A 358 3.73 -17.89 6.49
N MET A 359 4.83 -18.15 7.18
CA MET A 359 5.05 -17.65 8.54
C MET A 359 5.26 -16.14 8.58
N LEU A 360 5.98 -15.56 7.60
CA LEU A 360 6.09 -14.10 7.46
C LEU A 360 4.72 -13.46 7.24
N ASP A 361 3.89 -14.02 6.36
CA ASP A 361 2.55 -13.51 6.11
C ASP A 361 1.66 -13.63 7.36
N ALA A 362 1.75 -14.74 8.10
CA ALA A 362 1.07 -14.91 9.38
C ALA A 362 1.44 -13.82 10.39
N ILE A 363 2.75 -13.54 10.54
CA ILE A 363 3.27 -12.51 11.43
C ILE A 363 2.83 -11.11 10.99
N ARG A 364 2.82 -10.83 9.68
CA ARG A 364 2.34 -9.56 9.14
C ARG A 364 0.88 -9.30 9.52
N TRP A 365 0.02 -10.29 9.40
CA TRP A 365 -1.39 -10.16 9.80
C TRP A 365 -1.56 -10.08 11.32
N TYR A 366 -0.75 -10.82 12.07
CA TYR A 366 -0.74 -10.76 13.53
C TYR A 366 -0.33 -9.39 14.06
N ALA A 367 0.57 -8.67 13.37
CA ALA A 367 1.01 -7.33 13.72
C ALA A 367 -0.16 -6.30 13.78
N GLU A 368 -1.23 -6.52 13.01
CA GLU A 368 -2.44 -5.69 13.04
C GLU A 368 -3.25 -5.86 14.36
N LEU A 369 -2.95 -6.90 15.13
CA LEU A 369 -3.54 -7.17 16.45
C LEU A 369 -2.54 -6.84 17.57
N ASN A 370 -1.27 -7.23 17.45
CA ASN A 370 -0.23 -6.96 18.45
C ASN A 370 1.15 -6.77 17.78
N LEU A 371 1.60 -5.51 17.71
CA LEU A 371 2.87 -5.13 17.07
C LEU A 371 4.08 -5.71 17.80
N HIS A 372 4.09 -5.66 19.14
CA HIS A 372 5.24 -6.06 19.94
C HIS A 372 5.54 -7.55 19.80
N ASP A 373 4.55 -8.39 20.09
CA ASP A 373 4.71 -9.84 19.97
C ASP A 373 4.99 -10.25 18.52
N ALA A 374 4.36 -9.59 17.53
CA ALA A 374 4.62 -9.88 16.13
C ALA A 374 6.08 -9.59 15.75
N TYR A 375 6.65 -8.49 16.23
CA TYR A 375 8.06 -8.18 16.02
C TYR A 375 9.00 -9.18 16.72
N VAL A 376 8.64 -9.64 17.92
CA VAL A 376 9.38 -10.71 18.61
C VAL A 376 9.39 -11.99 17.76
N HIS A 377 8.22 -12.44 17.29
CA HIS A 377 8.12 -13.62 16.42
C HIS A 377 8.88 -13.43 15.10
N PHE A 378 8.80 -12.23 14.50
CA PHE A 378 9.55 -11.86 13.30
C PHE A 378 11.06 -12.02 13.50
N MET A 379 11.59 -11.50 14.61
CA MET A 379 13.02 -11.56 14.91
C MET A 379 13.49 -12.98 15.25
N VAL A 380 12.67 -13.76 15.97
CA VAL A 380 12.96 -15.17 16.26
C VAL A 380 12.98 -15.98 14.96
N LEU A 381 12.01 -15.77 14.07
CA LEU A 381 11.95 -16.44 12.76
C LEU A 381 13.15 -16.07 11.87
N LEU A 382 13.55 -14.80 11.83
CA LEU A 382 14.73 -14.37 11.10
C LEU A 382 16.01 -15.01 11.66
N ASN A 383 16.14 -15.07 12.99
CA ASN A 383 17.32 -15.66 13.64
C ASN A 383 17.40 -17.18 13.50
N SER A 384 16.26 -17.87 13.39
CA SER A 384 16.25 -19.32 13.18
C SER A 384 16.77 -19.68 11.79
N LYS A 385 16.42 -18.88 10.76
CA LYS A 385 16.86 -19.09 9.37
C LYS A 385 18.23 -18.49 9.06
N TYR A 386 18.54 -17.30 9.59
CA TYR A 386 19.75 -16.54 9.28
C TYR A 386 20.59 -16.31 10.54
N LYS A 387 21.22 -17.38 11.05
CA LYS A 387 22.05 -17.33 12.28
C LYS A 387 23.14 -16.25 12.21
N ASN A 388 23.78 -16.08 11.05
CA ASN A 388 24.73 -15.00 10.79
C ASN A 388 24.13 -14.00 9.79
N ARG A 389 23.51 -12.94 10.31
CA ARG A 389 22.87 -11.89 9.51
C ARG A 389 23.83 -11.08 8.64
N LEU A 390 25.14 -11.25 8.81
CA LEU A 390 26.17 -10.51 8.07
C LEU A 390 26.81 -11.35 6.95
N GLU A 391 26.35 -12.58 6.74
CA GLU A 391 26.74 -13.38 5.58
C GLU A 391 26.11 -12.81 4.31
N LYS A 392 26.85 -12.78 3.18
CA LYS A 392 26.42 -12.18 1.90
C LYS A 392 24.97 -12.50 1.52
N ASN A 393 24.64 -13.78 1.46
CA ASN A 393 23.33 -14.25 1.01
C ASN A 393 22.24 -13.95 2.04
N ALA A 394 22.59 -13.96 3.34
CA ALA A 394 21.68 -13.61 4.42
C ALA A 394 21.32 -12.12 4.37
N VAL A 395 22.30 -11.23 4.21
CA VAL A 395 22.07 -9.78 4.12
C VAL A 395 21.10 -9.46 2.99
N LYS A 396 21.36 -9.98 1.78
CA LYS A 396 20.48 -9.74 0.63
C LYS A 396 19.03 -10.16 0.93
N LYS A 397 18.85 -11.37 1.47
CA LYS A 397 17.52 -11.90 1.78
C LYS A 397 16.84 -11.17 2.93
N ILE A 398 17.59 -10.76 3.96
CA ILE A 398 17.07 -9.97 5.07
C ILE A 398 16.58 -8.61 4.59
N ILE A 399 17.35 -7.91 3.72
CA ILE A 399 16.92 -6.63 3.17
C ILE A 399 15.67 -6.79 2.29
N GLU A 400 15.58 -7.85 1.48
CA GLU A 400 14.37 -8.18 0.71
C GLU A 400 13.14 -8.39 1.63
N ILE A 401 13.33 -9.10 2.76
CA ILE A 401 12.28 -9.28 3.77
C ILE A 401 11.94 -7.95 4.45
N TYR A 402 12.93 -7.14 4.80
CA TYR A 402 12.71 -5.83 5.43
C TYR A 402 11.89 -4.89 4.54
N LYS A 403 12.13 -4.89 3.22
CA LYS A 403 11.29 -4.14 2.26
C LYS A 403 9.81 -4.53 2.34
N ARG A 404 9.49 -5.81 2.53
CA ARG A 404 8.09 -6.30 2.70
C ARG A 404 7.44 -5.84 4.00
N PHE A 405 8.24 -5.47 5.01
CA PHE A 405 7.77 -5.14 6.35
C PHE A 405 7.95 -3.66 6.72
N THR A 406 8.41 -2.79 5.80
CA THR A 406 8.54 -1.33 6.05
C THR A 406 7.24 -0.69 6.52
N ASN A 407 6.09 -1.17 6.03
CA ASN A 407 4.78 -0.69 6.48
C ASN A 407 4.28 -1.36 7.77
N VAL A 408 4.97 -2.39 8.27
CA VAL A 408 4.59 -3.18 9.46
C VAL A 408 5.40 -2.74 10.67
N PHE A 409 6.73 -2.64 10.53
CA PHE A 409 7.65 -2.25 11.59
C PHE A 409 8.63 -1.15 11.14
N PRO A 410 8.14 0.02 10.67
CA PRO A 410 8.98 1.02 9.99
C PRO A 410 10.20 1.44 10.82
N GLU A 411 10.01 1.88 12.06
CA GLU A 411 11.12 2.38 12.90
C GLU A 411 12.11 1.26 13.25
N ALA A 412 11.60 0.08 13.63
CA ALA A 412 12.45 -1.05 13.98
C ALA A 412 13.28 -1.54 12.79
N ILE A 413 12.68 -1.59 11.58
CA ILE A 413 13.38 -1.97 10.35
C ILE A 413 14.38 -0.92 9.92
N LEU A 414 14.06 0.37 10.05
CA LEU A 414 15.00 1.45 9.78
C LEU A 414 16.25 1.31 10.67
N ASN A 415 16.05 1.07 11.97
CA ASN A 415 17.13 0.92 12.93
C ASN A 415 18.00 -0.33 12.66
N GLU A 416 17.39 -1.47 12.38
CA GLU A 416 18.11 -2.68 11.97
C GLU A 416 18.88 -2.47 10.66
N THR A 417 18.27 -1.81 9.68
CA THR A 417 18.91 -1.52 8.38
C THR A 417 20.10 -0.58 8.55
N LYS A 418 19.99 0.48 9.36
CA LYS A 418 21.09 1.38 9.71
C LYS A 418 22.23 0.63 10.43
N MET A 419 21.92 -0.32 11.30
CA MET A 419 22.91 -1.15 11.97
C MET A 419 23.67 -2.06 10.99
N ILE A 420 22.95 -2.73 10.08
CA ILE A 420 23.54 -3.56 9.04
C ILE A 420 24.42 -2.70 8.12
N TYR A 421 23.91 -1.54 7.66
CA TYR A 421 24.65 -0.57 6.86
C TYR A 421 25.98 -0.18 7.52
N LYS A 422 25.94 0.29 8.78
CA LYS A 422 27.15 0.67 9.53
C LYS A 422 28.16 -0.48 9.61
N THR A 423 27.68 -1.72 9.75
CA THR A 423 28.54 -2.89 9.84
C THR A 423 29.16 -3.26 8.48
N VAL A 424 28.37 -3.20 7.41
CA VAL A 424 28.82 -3.39 6.03
C VAL A 424 29.92 -2.39 5.66
N VAL A 425 29.69 -1.11 5.91
CA VAL A 425 30.65 -0.04 5.60
C VAL A 425 31.95 -0.22 6.37
N ARG A 426 31.89 -0.65 7.65
CA ARG A 426 33.08 -0.89 8.47
C ARG A 426 33.94 -2.06 7.99
N ARG A 427 33.33 -3.14 7.48
CA ARG A 427 34.08 -4.34 7.04
C ARG A 427 34.86 -4.11 5.74
N ARG A 428 34.48 -3.12 4.93
CA ARG A 428 35.11 -2.78 3.64
C ARG A 428 35.23 -3.95 2.66
N GLU A 429 34.29 -4.89 2.71
CA GLU A 429 34.26 -6.05 1.81
C GLU A 429 33.57 -5.66 0.50
N ASN A 430 34.30 -5.70 -0.63
CA ASN A 430 33.83 -5.20 -1.94
C ASN A 430 32.46 -5.77 -2.38
N TYR A 431 32.18 -7.03 -2.07
CA TYR A 431 30.91 -7.65 -2.47
C TYR A 431 29.70 -7.14 -1.68
N MET A 432 29.92 -6.54 -0.49
CA MET A 432 28.86 -6.00 0.36
C MET A 432 28.43 -4.60 -0.09
N TYR A 433 29.28 -3.88 -0.82
CA TYR A 433 28.93 -2.56 -1.36
C TYR A 433 27.74 -2.65 -2.31
N GLN A 434 27.60 -3.73 -3.07
CA GLN A 434 26.44 -3.94 -3.95
C GLN A 434 25.09 -3.97 -3.22
N MET A 435 25.08 -4.20 -1.90
CA MET A 435 23.85 -4.21 -1.07
C MET A 435 23.50 -2.85 -0.48
N ILE A 436 24.42 -1.88 -0.52
CA ILE A 436 24.17 -0.54 0.04
C ILE A 436 22.98 0.15 -0.63
N PRO A 437 22.83 0.16 -1.97
CA PRO A 437 21.68 0.81 -2.60
C PRO A 437 20.33 0.18 -2.19
N GLU A 438 20.30 -1.14 -1.95
CA GLU A 438 19.10 -1.82 -1.46
C GLU A 438 18.71 -1.41 -0.04
N MET A 439 19.71 -1.14 0.82
CA MET A 439 19.49 -0.59 2.15
C MET A 439 19.06 0.87 2.08
N LEU A 440 19.62 1.64 1.15
CA LEU A 440 19.23 3.04 0.94
C LEU A 440 17.78 3.17 0.50
N ASP A 441 17.25 2.25 -0.32
CA ASP A 441 15.83 2.25 -0.69
C ASP A 441 14.92 2.18 0.56
N ILE A 442 15.32 1.45 1.62
CA ILE A 442 14.61 1.45 2.90
C ILE A 442 14.88 2.74 3.69
N ILE A 443 16.16 3.12 3.84
CA ILE A 443 16.57 4.26 4.68
C ILE A 443 15.95 5.56 4.16
N VAL A 444 16.04 5.82 2.86
CA VAL A 444 15.50 7.03 2.21
C VAL A 444 13.97 7.08 2.25
N THR A 445 13.32 5.90 2.26
CA THR A 445 11.85 5.82 2.38
C THR A 445 11.35 6.12 3.78
N LEU A 446 12.12 5.75 4.82
CA LEU A 446 11.65 5.78 6.21
C LEU A 446 12.27 6.91 7.05
N ASP A 447 13.46 7.35 6.71
CA ASP A 447 14.20 8.39 7.44
C ASP A 447 14.04 9.74 6.74
N ASN A 448 13.92 10.83 7.50
CA ASN A 448 14.00 12.18 6.93
C ASN A 448 15.43 12.76 6.99
N GLU A 449 16.34 12.11 7.72
CA GLU A 449 17.72 12.57 7.94
C GLU A 449 18.75 11.65 7.24
N TYR A 450 18.43 11.17 6.04
CA TYR A 450 19.28 10.22 5.31
C TYR A 450 20.53 10.83 4.65
N ASP A 451 20.65 12.16 4.58
CA ASP A 451 21.65 12.88 3.79
C ASP A 451 23.08 12.40 4.03
N ILE A 452 23.46 12.19 5.30
CA ILE A 452 24.81 11.75 5.68
C ILE A 452 25.10 10.35 5.13
N ILE A 453 24.14 9.42 5.28
CA ILE A 453 24.27 8.04 4.83
C ILE A 453 24.36 7.98 3.31
N VAL A 454 23.56 8.78 2.61
CA VAL A 454 23.60 8.87 1.14
C VAL A 454 24.95 9.42 0.67
N ARG A 455 25.43 10.52 1.25
CA ARG A 455 26.76 11.10 0.92
C ARG A 455 27.89 10.11 1.17
N ASP A 456 27.87 9.40 2.29
CA ASP A 456 28.88 8.40 2.60
C ASP A 456 28.81 7.20 1.64
N SER A 457 27.62 6.85 1.16
CA SER A 457 27.44 5.80 0.15
C SER A 457 27.97 6.24 -1.23
N ILE A 458 27.73 7.48 -1.65
CA ILE A 458 28.29 8.03 -2.90
C ILE A 458 29.82 7.94 -2.87
N LYS A 459 30.46 8.36 -1.76
CA LYS A 459 31.92 8.25 -1.58
C LYS A 459 32.45 6.82 -1.70
N LEU A 460 31.67 5.82 -1.29
CA LEU A 460 32.06 4.40 -1.46
C LEU A 460 32.04 3.98 -2.93
N GLY A 461 31.11 4.53 -3.72
CA GLY A 461 31.08 4.37 -5.18
C GLY A 461 32.32 4.94 -5.84
N ASP A 462 32.81 6.08 -5.38
CA ASP A 462 34.03 6.71 -5.92
C ASP A 462 35.30 5.88 -5.71
N LEU A 463 35.30 4.98 -4.70
CA LEU A 463 36.40 4.04 -4.44
C LEU A 463 36.38 2.81 -5.37
N MET A 464 35.35 2.64 -6.21
CA MET A 464 35.24 1.49 -7.11
C MET A 464 36.13 1.68 -8.35
N GLU A 465 37.04 0.74 -8.58
CA GLU A 465 37.98 0.78 -9.72
C GLU A 465 37.29 0.57 -11.08
N ASN A 466 36.28 -0.30 -11.14
CA ASN A 466 35.54 -0.56 -12.36
C ASN A 466 34.51 0.55 -12.61
N LYS A 467 34.74 1.33 -13.67
CA LYS A 467 33.89 2.47 -14.06
C LYS A 467 32.43 2.08 -14.32
N HIS A 468 32.20 0.94 -14.99
CA HIS A 468 30.84 0.47 -15.27
C HIS A 468 30.10 0.08 -13.99
N ASP A 469 30.76 -0.67 -13.09
CA ASP A 469 30.16 -1.04 -11.80
C ASP A 469 29.87 0.20 -10.92
N ARG A 470 30.76 1.20 -10.96
CA ARG A 470 30.55 2.50 -10.28
C ARG A 470 29.31 3.21 -10.80
N ILE A 471 29.16 3.33 -12.12
CA ILE A 471 28.00 3.97 -12.75
C ILE A 471 26.70 3.27 -12.33
N LEU A 472 26.66 1.94 -12.37
CA LEU A 472 25.48 1.18 -11.95
C LEU A 472 25.20 1.33 -10.45
N TYR A 473 26.24 1.34 -9.62
CA TYR A 473 26.11 1.56 -8.18
C TYR A 473 25.49 2.93 -7.86
N LEU A 474 26.04 4.00 -8.44
CA LEU A 474 25.53 5.37 -8.23
C LEU A 474 24.13 5.55 -8.83
N SER A 475 23.83 4.91 -9.95
CA SER A 475 22.48 4.91 -10.54
C SER A 475 21.44 4.25 -9.64
N ARG A 476 21.81 3.20 -8.89
CA ARG A 476 20.92 2.60 -7.88
C ARG A 476 20.72 3.50 -6.66
N ILE A 477 21.73 4.28 -6.27
CA ILE A 477 21.56 5.33 -5.25
C ILE A 477 20.58 6.39 -5.75
N ALA A 478 20.72 6.86 -6.99
CA ALA A 478 19.79 7.79 -7.61
C ALA A 478 18.36 7.22 -7.64
N ALA A 479 18.21 5.92 -7.97
CA ALA A 479 16.92 5.23 -7.94
C ALA A 479 16.25 5.26 -6.57
N ALA A 480 17.00 4.98 -5.50
CA ALA A 480 16.51 5.06 -4.12
C ALA A 480 16.07 6.49 -3.74
N LEU A 481 16.72 7.52 -4.30
CA LEU A 481 16.44 8.93 -4.01
C LEU A 481 15.21 9.49 -4.72
N PHE A 482 14.79 8.96 -5.88
CA PHE A 482 13.73 9.58 -6.68
C PHE A 482 12.42 9.81 -5.91
N ALA A 483 12.11 8.92 -4.96
CA ALA A 483 10.92 9.00 -4.12
C ALA A 483 10.96 10.20 -3.16
N SER A 484 12.09 10.44 -2.51
CA SER A 484 12.20 11.41 -1.42
C SER A 484 12.84 12.74 -1.86
N ASN A 485 13.75 12.73 -2.83
CA ASN A 485 14.41 13.91 -3.38
C ASN A 485 14.77 13.71 -4.85
N SER A 486 13.81 14.02 -5.72
CA SER A 486 13.96 13.89 -7.18
C SER A 486 15.04 14.79 -7.77
N ILE A 487 15.31 15.95 -7.16
CA ILE A 487 16.35 16.89 -7.62
C ILE A 487 17.72 16.24 -7.43
N TRP A 488 18.02 15.77 -6.22
CA TRP A 488 19.30 15.12 -5.94
C TRP A 488 19.46 13.81 -6.72
N ALA A 489 18.37 13.05 -6.88
CA ALA A 489 18.37 11.87 -7.75
C ALA A 489 18.74 12.21 -9.19
N SER A 490 18.17 13.28 -9.75
CA SER A 490 18.47 13.76 -11.10
C SER A 490 19.91 14.23 -11.23
N GLU A 491 20.42 15.03 -10.30
CA GLU A 491 21.82 15.49 -10.31
C GLU A 491 22.81 14.31 -10.27
N LEU A 492 22.55 13.32 -9.41
CA LEU A 492 23.40 12.12 -9.33
C LEU A 492 23.33 11.28 -10.61
N LEU A 493 22.16 11.20 -11.23
CA LEU A 493 21.98 10.51 -12.50
C LEU A 493 22.72 11.23 -13.64
N ASP A 494 22.64 12.56 -13.70
CA ASP A 494 23.35 13.35 -14.71
C ASP A 494 24.86 13.17 -14.59
N TYR A 495 25.40 13.16 -13.36
CA TYR A 495 26.80 12.78 -13.11
C TYR A 495 27.15 11.38 -13.64
N CYS A 496 26.28 10.38 -13.44
CA CYS A 496 26.48 9.04 -13.98
C CYS A 496 26.51 9.03 -15.52
N LEU A 497 25.69 9.87 -16.17
CA LEU A 497 25.65 9.99 -17.62
C LEU A 497 26.90 10.66 -18.19
N GLU A 498 27.41 11.70 -17.51
CA GLU A 498 28.69 12.34 -17.85
C GLU A 498 29.86 11.36 -17.77
N GLU A 499 29.95 10.60 -16.67
CA GLU A 499 30.97 9.57 -16.49
C GLU A 499 30.93 8.50 -17.59
N MET A 500 29.76 8.19 -18.11
CA MET A 500 29.56 7.18 -19.14
C MET A 500 30.00 7.65 -20.55
N GLU A 501 30.19 8.95 -20.79
CA GLU A 501 30.62 9.48 -22.10
C GLU A 501 31.98 8.94 -22.57
N GLU A 502 32.84 8.53 -21.64
CA GLU A 502 34.15 7.95 -21.96
C GLU A 502 34.09 6.47 -22.35
N LEU A 503 32.93 5.82 -22.27
CA LEU A 503 32.76 4.41 -22.68
C LEU A 503 32.61 4.28 -24.19
N GLU A 504 33.07 3.16 -24.75
CA GLU A 504 32.79 2.79 -26.14
C GLU A 504 31.27 2.68 -26.40
N ASP A 505 30.82 3.04 -27.60
CA ASP A 505 29.40 3.12 -27.98
C ASP A 505 28.54 1.91 -27.56
N ILE A 506 29.05 0.68 -27.73
CA ILE A 506 28.29 -0.53 -27.36
C ILE A 506 28.17 -0.65 -25.83
N ALA A 507 29.25 -0.39 -25.09
CA ALA A 507 29.25 -0.42 -23.63
C ALA A 507 28.41 0.71 -23.04
N LYS A 508 28.46 1.90 -23.65
CA LYS A 508 27.61 3.05 -23.34
C LYS A 508 26.13 2.71 -23.53
N ALA A 509 25.77 2.15 -24.67
CA ALA A 509 24.39 1.74 -24.93
C ALA A 509 23.90 0.65 -23.97
N GLN A 510 24.74 -0.34 -23.66
CA GLN A 510 24.41 -1.37 -22.66
C GLN A 510 24.18 -0.75 -21.28
N THR A 511 25.08 0.14 -20.84
CA THR A 511 24.97 0.83 -19.55
C THR A 511 23.69 1.67 -19.47
N LEU A 512 23.31 2.38 -20.55
CA LEU A 512 22.03 3.11 -20.62
C LEU A 512 20.80 2.20 -20.43
N VAL A 513 20.83 0.99 -21.00
CA VAL A 513 19.75 0.01 -20.82
C VAL A 513 19.67 -0.43 -19.37
N GLU A 514 20.80 -0.72 -18.73
CA GLU A 514 20.85 -1.16 -17.33
C GLU A 514 20.45 -0.04 -16.36
N ILE A 515 20.87 1.20 -16.59
CA ILE A 515 20.39 2.36 -15.82
C ILE A 515 18.89 2.56 -16.02
N SER A 516 18.38 2.40 -17.25
CA SER A 516 16.94 2.45 -17.49
C SER A 516 16.21 1.42 -16.65
N GLU A 517 16.67 0.17 -16.61
CA GLU A 517 16.05 -0.88 -15.77
C GLU A 517 15.99 -0.47 -14.30
N ILE A 518 17.10 0.06 -13.78
CA ILE A 518 17.21 0.50 -12.38
C ILE A 518 16.22 1.62 -12.03
N ILE A 519 15.96 2.53 -12.97
CA ILE A 519 15.20 3.76 -12.70
C ILE A 519 13.73 3.63 -13.10
N SER A 520 13.37 2.73 -14.02
CA SER A 520 12.02 2.68 -14.62
C SER A 520 10.91 2.50 -13.60
N ASP A 521 11.14 1.75 -12.51
CA ASP A 521 10.16 1.52 -11.46
C ASP A 521 9.84 2.80 -10.66
N LYS A 522 10.80 3.73 -10.56
CA LYS A 522 10.69 4.96 -9.76
C LYS A 522 10.43 6.20 -10.61
N ASN A 523 10.92 6.21 -11.85
CA ASN A 523 10.72 7.28 -12.83
C ASN A 523 10.66 6.69 -14.26
N PRO A 524 9.47 6.20 -14.68
CA PRO A 524 9.29 5.60 -16.00
C PRO A 524 9.62 6.54 -17.15
N GLN A 525 9.34 7.85 -16.99
CA GLN A 525 9.62 8.84 -18.03
C GLN A 525 11.12 8.96 -18.31
N LYS A 526 11.93 9.06 -17.25
CA LYS A 526 13.38 9.13 -17.37
C LYS A 526 13.97 7.80 -17.86
N GLY A 527 13.44 6.66 -17.41
CA GLY A 527 13.80 5.34 -17.96
C GLY A 527 13.59 5.27 -19.48
N LYS A 528 12.41 5.68 -19.96
CA LYS A 528 12.09 5.74 -21.39
C LYS A 528 13.02 6.67 -22.17
N GLU A 529 13.43 7.81 -21.60
CA GLU A 529 14.42 8.72 -22.18
C GLU A 529 15.80 8.06 -22.33
N LEU A 530 16.25 7.31 -21.33
CA LEU A 530 17.53 6.60 -21.37
C LEU A 530 17.54 5.53 -22.48
N LEU A 531 16.45 4.78 -22.66
CA LEU A 531 16.31 3.85 -23.79
C LEU A 531 16.35 4.55 -25.15
N ARG A 532 15.73 5.73 -25.28
CA ARG A 532 15.83 6.55 -26.51
C ARG A 532 17.27 6.90 -26.82
N ASN A 533 18.04 7.30 -25.80
CA ASN A 533 19.45 7.62 -25.97
C ASN A 533 20.27 6.38 -26.32
N ALA A 534 19.98 5.22 -25.73
CA ALA A 534 20.63 3.96 -26.09
C ALA A 534 20.40 3.59 -27.57
N ILE A 535 19.17 3.73 -28.06
CA ILE A 535 18.84 3.48 -29.48
C ILE A 535 19.67 4.40 -30.40
N ARG A 536 19.76 5.70 -30.10
CA ARG A 536 20.55 6.66 -30.89
C ARG A 536 22.03 6.32 -30.98
N VAL A 537 22.61 5.76 -29.91
CA VAL A 537 24.00 5.28 -29.90
C VAL A 537 24.13 4.04 -30.78
N LEU A 538 23.20 3.08 -30.66
CA LEU A 538 23.22 1.82 -31.42
C LEU A 538 22.94 2.00 -32.91
N GLU A 539 22.14 3.00 -33.30
CA GLU A 539 21.86 3.32 -34.69
C GLU A 539 23.14 3.61 -35.49
N LYS A 540 24.16 4.21 -34.86
CA LYS A 540 25.45 4.52 -35.50
C LYS A 540 26.32 3.29 -35.74
N GLN A 541 25.98 2.14 -35.14
CA GLN A 541 26.78 0.91 -35.15
C GLN A 541 26.26 -0.11 -36.19
N HIS A 542 26.22 0.31 -37.46
CA HIS A 542 25.54 -0.39 -38.56
C HIS A 542 26.01 -1.83 -38.87
N ASN A 543 27.19 -2.25 -38.40
CA ASN A 543 27.77 -3.57 -38.65
C ASN A 543 27.97 -4.42 -37.39
N SER A 544 27.39 -4.03 -36.25
CA SER A 544 27.57 -4.74 -34.98
C SER A 544 26.42 -5.70 -34.68
N GLN A 545 26.73 -7.00 -34.64
CA GLN A 545 25.78 -8.02 -34.17
C GLN A 545 25.39 -7.82 -32.71
N LYS A 546 26.28 -7.24 -31.88
CA LYS A 546 25.99 -6.86 -30.50
C LYS A 546 24.97 -5.72 -30.44
N ALA A 547 25.04 -4.74 -31.36
CA ALA A 547 24.06 -3.65 -31.44
C ALA A 547 22.65 -4.16 -31.78
N ALA A 548 22.54 -5.08 -32.75
CA ALA A 548 21.26 -5.71 -33.07
C ALA A 548 20.67 -6.47 -31.87
N LYS A 549 21.50 -7.20 -31.10
CA LYS A 549 21.04 -7.92 -29.90
C LYS A 549 20.54 -6.96 -28.82
N LEU A 550 21.25 -5.86 -28.56
CA LEU A 550 20.82 -4.84 -27.59
C LEU A 550 19.51 -4.18 -28.01
N LEU A 551 19.31 -3.86 -29.29
CA LEU A 551 18.05 -3.31 -29.79
C LEU A 551 16.87 -4.26 -29.57
N LEU A 552 17.05 -5.58 -29.75
CA LEU A 552 16.00 -6.56 -29.45
C LEU A 552 15.65 -6.58 -27.96
N MET A 553 16.64 -6.47 -27.07
CA MET A 553 16.40 -6.32 -25.62
C MET A 553 15.62 -5.05 -25.30
N ILE A 554 15.97 -3.92 -25.94
CA ILE A 554 15.25 -2.65 -25.77
C ILE A 554 13.79 -2.79 -26.26
N SER A 555 13.56 -3.44 -27.42
CA SER A 555 12.22 -3.72 -27.92
C SER A 555 11.38 -4.53 -26.92
N GLN A 556 11.97 -5.57 -26.32
CA GLN A 556 11.27 -6.38 -25.32
C GLN A 556 10.87 -5.53 -24.11
N LYS A 557 11.80 -4.73 -23.58
CA LYS A 557 11.52 -3.82 -22.46
C LYS A 557 10.48 -2.76 -22.77
N MET A 558 10.48 -2.22 -23.99
CA MET A 558 9.43 -1.28 -24.42
C MET A 558 8.03 -1.90 -24.39
N ARG A 559 7.90 -3.22 -24.59
CA ARG A 559 6.62 -3.93 -24.42
C ARG A 559 6.31 -4.21 -22.95
N GLU A 560 7.28 -4.74 -22.23
CA GLU A 560 7.06 -5.28 -20.88
C GLU A 560 6.96 -4.21 -19.79
N ILE A 561 7.82 -3.17 -19.87
CA ILE A 561 7.93 -2.14 -18.82
C ILE A 561 7.10 -0.91 -19.15
N PHE A 562 7.01 -0.55 -20.43
CA PHE A 562 6.42 0.72 -20.87
C PHE A 562 5.14 0.57 -21.70
N GLU A 563 4.70 -0.67 -21.93
CA GLU A 563 3.46 -1.00 -22.65
C GLU A 563 3.33 -0.29 -24.01
N ASP A 564 4.44 -0.12 -24.74
CA ASP A 564 4.51 0.61 -26.02
C ASP A 564 4.83 -0.35 -27.19
N PRO A 565 3.85 -1.18 -27.63
CA PRO A 565 4.06 -2.20 -28.64
C PRO A 565 4.36 -1.62 -30.03
N SER A 566 3.87 -0.40 -30.30
CA SER A 566 4.14 0.30 -31.56
C SER A 566 5.62 0.62 -31.68
N TRP A 567 6.17 1.25 -30.65
CA TRP A 567 7.57 1.66 -30.67
C TRP A 567 8.52 0.45 -30.54
N ALA A 568 8.13 -0.58 -29.77
CA ALA A 568 8.85 -1.85 -29.74
C ALA A 568 8.99 -2.51 -31.13
N ARG A 569 7.93 -2.49 -31.96
CA ARG A 569 7.99 -3.02 -33.33
C ARG A 569 8.97 -2.23 -34.21
N GLN A 570 9.02 -0.91 -34.07
CA GLN A 570 9.96 -0.08 -34.83
C GLN A 570 11.41 -0.41 -34.48
N ILE A 571 11.70 -0.60 -33.19
CA ILE A 571 13.03 -0.98 -32.70
C ILE A 571 13.40 -2.40 -33.21
N GLU A 572 12.44 -3.33 -33.23
CA GLU A 572 12.66 -4.68 -33.76
C GLU A 572 13.00 -4.66 -35.26
N MET A 573 12.34 -3.82 -36.06
CA MET A 573 12.66 -3.65 -37.47
C MET A 573 14.08 -3.11 -37.68
N LEU A 574 14.47 -2.08 -36.90
CA LEU A 574 15.82 -1.50 -36.92
C LEU A 574 16.89 -2.57 -36.59
N ALA A 575 16.65 -3.39 -35.56
CA ALA A 575 17.55 -4.47 -35.17
C ALA A 575 17.78 -5.48 -36.30
N ARG A 576 16.71 -5.88 -36.99
CA ARG A 576 16.77 -6.81 -38.13
C ARG A 576 17.53 -6.22 -39.33
N GLU A 577 17.42 -4.92 -39.55
CA GLU A 577 18.14 -4.23 -40.62
C GLU A 577 19.66 -4.23 -40.37
N ILE A 578 20.09 -3.87 -39.16
CA ILE A 578 21.50 -3.90 -38.74
C ILE A 578 22.06 -5.33 -38.82
N GLN A 579 21.28 -6.32 -38.40
CA GLN A 579 21.68 -7.73 -38.46
C GLN A 579 21.92 -8.19 -39.92
N ARG A 580 21.04 -7.81 -40.86
CA ARG A 580 21.21 -8.11 -42.30
C ARG A 580 22.48 -7.45 -42.87
N LYS A 581 22.75 -6.19 -42.52
CA LYS A 581 23.94 -5.45 -42.96
C LYS A 581 25.24 -6.07 -42.43
N SER A 582 25.28 -6.52 -41.17
CA SER A 582 26.46 -7.19 -40.60
C SER A 582 26.80 -8.54 -41.26
N ILE A 583 25.79 -9.29 -41.73
CA ILE A 583 25.98 -10.59 -42.40
C ILE A 583 26.45 -10.37 -43.85
N GLY A 584 25.93 -9.34 -44.52
CA GLY A 584 26.35 -8.97 -45.88
C GLY A 584 27.78 -8.42 -45.97
N GLY A 585 28.31 -7.80 -44.91
CA GLY A 585 29.70 -7.32 -44.84
C GLY A 585 30.73 -8.45 -44.74
N LYS A 586 30.49 -9.49 -43.94
CA LYS A 586 31.41 -10.64 -43.79
C LYS A 586 31.63 -11.45 -45.07
N ASN A 587 30.68 -11.41 -46.02
CA ASN A 587 30.82 -12.09 -47.31
C ASN A 587 31.60 -11.27 -48.35
N LYS A 588 31.93 -10.00 -48.09
CA LYS A 588 32.72 -9.16 -49.01
C LYS A 588 34.22 -9.14 -48.68
N ASP A 589 34.63 -9.45 -47.45
CA ASP A 589 36.04 -9.47 -47.02
C ASP A 589 36.75 -10.82 -47.26
N ASN A 590 36.03 -11.82 -47.78
CA ASN A 590 36.55 -13.16 -48.12
C ASN A 590 36.69 -13.40 -49.64
N ASN A 591 36.65 -12.35 -50.47
CA ASN A 591 36.87 -12.42 -51.91
C ASN A 591 38.09 -11.62 -52.35
#